data_AF-A0A920J7C0-F1
#
_entry.id   AF-A0A920J7C0-F1
#
_cell.length_a   1.000
_cell.length_b   1.000
_cell.length_c   1.000
_cell.angle_alpha   90.00
_cell.angle_beta   90.00
_cell.angle_gamma   90.00
#
_symmetry.space_group_name_H-M   'P 1'
#
loop_
_entity.id
_entity.type
_entity.pdbx_description
1 polymer ?
#
loop_
_entity_poly.entity_id
_entity_poly.type
_entity_poly.pdbx_seq_one_letter_code
_entity_poly.pdbx_strand_id
1 'polypeptide(L)'
;MVWDGMNDRLMSFGETFGSAHWMTLRLLILVMLLVLKIFVLKTDYPHGDGTWPHTQNVIHDVWGHIPAHELRMMCSENAAKLYRHPLPDIVLPLG
;
A
#
# COMPACT_ATOMS: atom_id res chain seq x y z
N MET A 1 15.90 12.09 3.27
CA MET A 1 16.06 13.16 2.26
C MET A 1 17.53 13.32 1.94
N VAL A 2 18.02 12.56 0.97
CA VAL A 2 19.14 12.98 0.10
C VAL A 2 18.72 12.51 -1.28
N TRP A 3 18.10 13.44 -2.00
CA TRP A 3 18.01 13.39 -3.45
C TRP A 3 19.43 13.68 -3.92
N ASP A 4 20.17 12.64 -4.29
CA ASP A 4 21.47 12.83 -4.90
C ASP A 4 21.25 13.04 -6.40
N GLY A 5 21.73 14.17 -6.87
CA GLY A 5 21.28 14.81 -8.09
C GLY A 5 21.47 13.97 -9.35
N MET A 6 20.58 14.23 -10.31
CA MET A 6 20.86 14.28 -11.74
C MET A 6 22.20 13.64 -12.16
N ASN A 7 22.18 12.32 -12.38
CA ASN A 7 23.06 11.72 -13.36
C ASN A 7 22.24 11.51 -14.65
N ASP A 8 21.78 12.64 -15.19
CA ASP A 8 21.25 12.73 -16.54
C ASP A 8 22.40 12.52 -17.52
N ARG A 9 22.68 11.26 -17.84
CA ARG A 9 23.29 10.84 -19.11
C ARG A 9 23.24 9.31 -19.21
N LEU A 10 22.35 8.85 -20.09
CA LEU A 10 22.23 7.49 -20.63
C LEU A 10 21.58 6.43 -19.72
N MET A 11 20.33 6.65 -19.29
CA MET A 11 19.44 5.49 -19.16
C MET A 11 19.04 5.03 -20.57
N SER A 12 19.29 3.77 -20.88
CA SER A 12 18.95 3.21 -22.19
C SER A 12 17.43 3.18 -22.36
N PHE A 13 16.94 3.36 -23.59
CA PHE A 13 15.50 3.33 -23.89
C PHE A 13 14.79 2.07 -23.33
N GLY A 14 15.50 0.95 -23.17
CA GLY A 14 14.99 -0.30 -22.59
C GLY A 14 14.78 -0.27 -21.06
N GLU A 15 15.54 0.52 -20.30
CA GLU A 15 15.40 0.62 -18.84
C GLU A 15 14.24 1.53 -18.44
N THR A 16 13.99 2.59 -19.22
CA THR A 16 12.82 3.47 -19.07
C THR A 16 11.53 2.75 -19.47
N PHE A 17 11.55 1.94 -20.54
CA PHE A 17 10.41 1.09 -20.90
C PHE A 17 10.15 -0.02 -19.89
N GLY A 18 11.22 -0.67 -19.39
CA GLY A 18 11.11 -1.65 -18.32
C GLY A 18 10.48 -1.04 -17.07
N SER A 19 11.09 0.00 -16.51
CA SER A 19 10.60 0.66 -15.29
C SER A 19 9.17 1.21 -15.41
N ALA A 20 8.80 1.84 -16.54
CA ALA A 20 7.43 2.30 -16.77
C ALA A 20 6.44 1.15 -16.92
N HIS A 21 6.82 0.06 -17.59
CA HIS A 21 6.00 -1.14 -17.71
C HIS A 21 5.84 -1.85 -16.35
N TRP A 22 6.89 -1.94 -15.55
CA TRP A 22 6.86 -2.50 -14.19
C TRP A 22 6.05 -1.63 -13.22
N MET A 23 6.11 -0.30 -13.32
CA MET A 23 5.24 0.60 -12.57
C MET A 23 3.77 0.43 -13.00
N THR A 24 3.50 0.35 -14.30
CA THR A 24 2.14 0.14 -14.83
C THR A 24 1.56 -1.22 -14.41
N LEU A 25 2.36 -2.29 -14.44
CA LEU A 25 1.99 -3.62 -13.94
C LEU A 25 1.77 -3.64 -12.43
N ARG A 26 2.61 -2.97 -11.63
CA ARG A 26 2.40 -2.83 -10.19
C ARG A 26 1.11 -2.08 -9.88
N LEU A 27 0.81 -1.02 -10.63
CA LEU A 27 -0.43 -0.26 -10.48
C LEU A 27 -1.64 -1.10 -10.91
N LEU A 28 -1.55 -1.85 -12.03
CA LEU A 28 -2.61 -2.75 -12.49
C LEU A 28 -2.87 -3.87 -11.49
N ILE A 29 -1.83 -4.49 -10.94
CA ILE A 29 -1.96 -5.49 -9.89
C ILE A 29 -2.60 -4.87 -8.65
N LEU A 30 -2.15 -3.69 -8.21
CA LEU A 30 -2.75 -3.01 -7.06
C LEU A 30 -4.25 -2.70 -7.29
N VAL A 31 -4.60 -2.18 -8.47
CA VAL A 31 -5.99 -1.92 -8.86
C VAL A 31 -6.79 -3.22 -8.92
N MET A 32 -6.22 -4.30 -9.44
CA MET A 32 -6.90 -5.59 -9.51
C MET A 32 -7.09 -6.22 -8.12
N LEU A 33 -6.10 -6.10 -7.23
CA LEU A 33 -6.18 -6.55 -5.84
C LEU A 33 -7.20 -5.73 -5.04
N LEU A 34 -7.32 -4.42 -5.32
CA LEU A 34 -8.36 -3.55 -4.80
C LEU A 34 -9.75 -3.99 -5.29
N VAL A 35 -9.90 -4.26 -6.59
CA VAL A 35 -11.17 -4.74 -7.17
C VAL A 35 -11.57 -6.11 -6.63
N LEU A 36 -10.60 -7.01 -6.42
CA LEU A 36 -10.83 -8.36 -5.90
C LEU A 36 -10.87 -8.43 -4.37
N LYS A 37 -10.61 -7.31 -3.67
CA LYS A 37 -10.61 -7.20 -2.20
C LYS A 37 -9.73 -8.21 -1.47
N ILE A 38 -8.66 -8.71 -2.09
CA ILE A 38 -7.72 -9.67 -1.48
C ILE A 38 -6.49 -8.99 -0.86
N PHE A 39 -6.53 -7.67 -0.70
CA PHE A 39 -5.42 -6.87 -0.18
C PHE A 39 -5.28 -6.99 1.35
N VAL A 40 -4.03 -6.96 1.83
CA VAL A 40 -3.66 -6.85 3.25
C VAL A 40 -2.64 -5.72 3.41
N LEU A 41 -2.95 -4.74 4.24
CA LEU A 41 -2.04 -3.64 4.56
C LEU A 41 -0.75 -4.14 5.23
N LYS A 42 0.38 -3.54 4.85
CA LYS A 42 1.67 -3.66 5.55
C LYS A 42 2.28 -2.28 5.82
N THR A 43 3.02 -2.14 6.91
CA THR A 43 3.71 -0.89 7.27
C THR A 43 5.16 -0.84 6.80
N ASP A 44 5.74 -2.01 6.51
CA ASP A 44 7.16 -2.20 6.19
C ASP A 44 8.14 -1.80 7.30
N TYR A 45 7.72 -1.86 8.57
CA TYR A 45 8.64 -1.62 9.68
C TYR A 45 9.78 -2.67 9.72
N PRO A 46 11.06 -2.27 9.93
CA PRO A 46 11.59 -0.92 10.16
C PRO A 46 12.23 -0.28 8.92
N HIS A 47 11.87 -0.73 7.71
CA HIS A 47 12.46 -0.24 6.47
C HIS A 47 12.24 1.27 6.31
N GLY A 48 13.26 1.96 5.80
CA GLY A 48 13.27 3.43 5.71
C GLY A 48 12.31 4.02 4.67
N ASP A 49 11.83 3.18 3.75
CA ASP A 49 10.76 3.47 2.79
C ASP A 49 9.37 2.99 3.26
N GLY A 50 9.27 2.44 4.47
CA GLY A 50 8.02 2.09 5.11
C GLY A 50 7.21 3.30 5.58
N THR A 51 6.00 3.05 6.07
CA THR A 51 5.09 4.10 6.55
C THR A 51 5.12 4.27 8.07
N TRP A 52 5.77 3.38 8.81
CA TRP A 52 5.91 3.51 10.26
C TRP A 52 6.79 4.72 10.61
N PRO A 53 6.49 5.51 11.66
CA PRO A 53 5.38 5.38 12.62
C PRO A 53 4.09 6.08 12.20
N HIS A 54 4.05 6.67 11.00
CA HIS A 54 2.96 7.54 10.55
C HIS A 54 1.90 6.83 9.69
N THR A 55 1.84 5.50 9.71
CA THR A 55 0.94 4.69 8.86
C THR A 55 -0.52 5.17 8.93
N GLN A 56 -1.02 5.51 10.11
CA GLN A 56 -2.42 5.96 10.26
C GLN A 56 -2.70 7.27 9.51
N ASN A 57 -1.75 8.20 9.49
CA ASN A 57 -1.89 9.45 8.74
C ASN A 57 -1.90 9.17 7.24
N VAL A 58 -1.01 8.29 6.77
CA VAL A 58 -0.97 7.90 5.35
C VAL A 58 -2.29 7.24 4.91
N ILE A 59 -2.86 6.35 5.73
CA ILE A 59 -4.17 5.74 5.45
C ILE A 59 -5.26 6.79 5.41
N HIS A 60 -5.30 7.69 6.39
CA HIS A 60 -6.29 8.77 6.41
C HIS A 60 -6.22 9.64 5.15
N ASP A 61 -5.01 10.07 4.76
CA ASP A 61 -4.82 11.02 3.66
C ASP A 61 -5.06 10.37 2.29
N VAL A 62 -4.66 9.11 2.12
CA VAL A 62 -4.77 8.41 0.82
C VAL A 62 -6.10 7.66 0.68
N TRP A 63 -6.61 7.07 1.76
CA TRP A 63 -7.76 6.15 1.75
C TRP A 63 -8.94 6.62 2.62
N GLY A 64 -8.91 7.79 3.25
CA GLY A 64 -9.99 8.25 4.14
C GLY A 64 -11.36 8.41 3.49
N HIS A 65 -11.42 8.42 2.15
CA HIS A 65 -12.65 8.45 1.37
C HIS A 65 -13.28 7.06 1.13
N ILE A 66 -12.54 5.98 1.41
CA ILE A 66 -13.00 4.60 1.22
C ILE A 66 -14.01 4.25 2.33
N PRO A 67 -15.11 3.54 2.02
CA PRO A 67 -16.08 3.12 3.04
C PRO A 67 -15.43 2.33 4.18
N ALA A 68 -15.89 2.58 5.40
CA ALA A 68 -15.32 2.00 6.61
C ALA A 68 -15.26 0.46 6.59
N HIS A 69 -16.29 -0.22 6.08
CA HIS A 69 -16.26 -1.69 5.94
C HIS A 69 -15.17 -2.20 4.99
N GLU A 70 -14.85 -1.48 3.92
CA GLU A 70 -13.76 -1.86 3.02
C GLU A 70 -12.38 -1.55 3.63
N LEU A 71 -12.27 -0.43 4.35
CA LEU A 71 -11.06 -0.11 5.11
C LEU A 71 -10.76 -1.19 6.16
N ARG A 72 -11.75 -1.64 6.92
CA ARG A 72 -11.59 -2.74 7.89
C ARG A 72 -11.11 -4.01 7.20
N MET A 73 -11.72 -4.36 6.07
CA MET A 73 -11.35 -5.52 5.28
C MET A 73 -9.88 -5.50 4.86
N MET A 74 -9.45 -4.39 4.24
CA MET A 74 -8.09 -4.22 3.73
C MET A 74 -7.03 -4.08 4.82
N CYS A 75 -7.37 -3.42 5.94
CA CYS A 75 -6.41 -3.09 6.99
C CYS A 75 -6.33 -4.14 8.10
N SER A 76 -7.35 -4.99 8.29
CA SER A 76 -7.41 -5.88 9.46
C SER A 76 -8.14 -7.21 9.23
N GLU A 77 -9.34 -7.23 8.65
CA GLU A 77 -10.16 -8.45 8.62
C GLU A 77 -9.58 -9.54 7.71
N ASN A 78 -9.03 -9.16 6.55
CA ASN A 78 -8.33 -10.09 5.66
C ASN A 78 -7.12 -10.73 6.34
N ALA A 79 -6.32 -9.92 7.06
CA ALA A 79 -5.17 -10.40 7.82
C ALA A 79 -5.59 -11.31 8.97
N ALA A 80 -6.60 -10.90 9.75
CA ALA A 80 -7.16 -11.67 10.86
C ALA A 80 -7.65 -13.04 10.39
N LYS A 81 -8.36 -13.11 9.27
CA LYS A 81 -8.81 -14.37 8.65
C LYS A 81 -7.64 -15.22 8.18
N LEU A 82 -6.68 -14.63 7.46
CA LEU A 82 -5.52 -15.33 6.90
C LEU A 82 -4.63 -15.94 8.01
N TYR A 83 -4.31 -15.15 9.03
CA TYR A 83 -3.41 -15.53 10.11
C TYR A 83 -4.14 -16.15 11.31
N ARG A 84 -5.49 -16.22 11.27
CA ARG A 84 -6.34 -16.68 12.38
C ARG A 84 -6.09 -15.92 13.69
N HIS A 85 -5.82 -14.63 13.56
CA HIS A 85 -5.60 -13.74 14.69
C HIS A 85 -6.93 -13.08 15.08
N PRO A 86 -7.34 -13.08 16.37
CA PRO A 86 -8.59 -12.45 16.78
C PRO A 86 -8.51 -10.94 16.55
N LEU A 87 -9.63 -10.36 16.12
CA LEU A 87 -9.81 -8.90 16.12
C LEU A 87 -10.19 -8.43 17.53
N PRO A 88 -9.93 -7.16 17.88
CA PRO A 88 -10.50 -6.56 19.08
C PRO A 88 -12.03 -6.50 18.99
N ASP A 89 -12.70 -6.40 20.15
CA ASP A 89 -14.17 -6.32 20.24
C ASP A 89 -14.75 -5.16 19.42
N ILE A 90 -13.98 -4.07 19.27
CA ILE A 90 -14.35 -2.90 18.48
C ILE A 90 -13.28 -2.69 17.42
N VAL A 91 -13.70 -2.75 16.15
CA VAL A 91 -12.83 -2.51 14.99
C VAL A 91 -13.16 -1.14 14.40
N LEU A 92 -12.14 -0.30 14.27
CA LEU A 92 -12.24 1.04 13.69
C LEU A 92 -11.92 1.02 12.17
N PRO A 93 -12.39 2.01 11.40
CA PRO A 93 -13.32 3.06 11.81
C PRO A 93 -14.75 2.53 12.02
N LEU A 94 -15.55 3.23 12.82
CA LEU A 94 -16.98 2.92 13.00
C LEU A 94 -17.75 3.37 11.76
N GLY A 95 -18.72 2.56 11.30
CA GLY A 95 -19.50 2.82 10.07
C GLY A 95 -19.67 1.59 9.20
#